data_AF-A0A3D8Y5G4-F1
#
_entry.id   AF-A0A3D8Y5G4-F1
#
_cell.length_a   1.000
_cell.length_b   1.000
_cell.length_c   1.000
_cell.angle_alpha   90.00
_cell.angle_beta   90.00
_cell.angle_gamma   90.00
#
_symmetry.space_group_name_H-M   'P 1'
#
loop_
_entity.id
_entity.type
_entity.pdbx_description
1 polymer ?
#
loop_
_entity_poly.entity_id
_entity_poly.type
_entity_poly.pdbx_seq_one_letter_code
_entity_poly.pdbx_strand_id
1 'polypeptide(L)'
;MCLVTSIFFYACSNDTTGGKKEQEVISSSNSTVADETDEVENEEDDVISSIVLYNWNTLPDSLRSKVSKYNFQHIGSFESRNTYPFNREDAYYIKAAINNIRLAELSKSDAFPVEDVANANPYGLYGNYRNEWAFYEMNGSIIYPTAKFTGFSTIYISRHGEIDTVWIGPVQKRPYKLEIKLKGDYSQETSVYPSINIP
;
A
#
# COMPACT_ATOMS: atom_id res chain seq x y z
N MET A 1 -18.74 46.75 -1.73
CA MET A 1 -19.93 46.83 -0.85
C MET A 1 -19.82 45.69 0.15
N CYS A 2 -19.28 45.89 1.36
CA CYS A 2 -20.03 46.28 2.59
C CYS A 2 -21.33 45.46 2.72
N LEU A 3 -21.55 44.62 3.74
CA LEU A 3 -21.40 44.91 5.17
C LEU A 3 -21.21 43.64 6.03
N VAL A 4 -20.32 43.80 7.01
CA VAL A 4 -20.25 43.16 8.34
C VAL A 4 -21.59 43.41 9.06
N THR A 5 -22.20 42.55 9.88
CA THR A 5 -21.94 42.35 11.33
C THR A 5 -23.23 41.76 11.92
N SER A 6 -23.15 40.85 12.88
CA SER A 6 -24.07 40.84 14.03
C SER A 6 -23.47 40.05 15.18
N ILE A 7 -23.21 40.80 16.24
CA ILE A 7 -22.77 40.38 17.57
C ILE A 7 -24.03 40.16 18.40
N PHE A 8 -24.07 39.11 19.21
CA PHE A 8 -24.95 39.06 20.38
C PHE A 8 -24.09 38.91 21.64
N PHE A 9 -24.13 39.93 22.48
CA PHE A 9 -23.77 39.88 23.89
C PHE A 9 -25.05 39.63 24.70
N TYR A 10 -24.96 38.77 25.72
CA TYR A 10 -25.68 39.01 26.97
C TYR A 10 -24.79 38.58 28.14
N ALA A 11 -24.47 39.57 28.99
CA ALA A 11 -23.86 39.44 30.31
C ALA A 11 -24.91 38.92 31.30
N CYS A 12 -24.55 38.16 32.34
CA CYS A 12 -24.22 38.61 33.71
C CYS A 12 -24.46 37.36 34.60
N SER A 13 -23.89 37.12 35.78
CA SER A 13 -23.06 37.89 36.70
C SER A 13 -22.75 36.96 37.89
N ASN A 14 -21.50 37.01 38.37
CA ASN A 14 -21.00 36.88 39.76
C ASN A 14 -21.27 35.57 40.55
N ASP A 15 -20.35 35.03 41.35
CA ASP A 15 -19.42 35.72 42.26
C ASP A 15 -18.28 34.80 42.79
N THR A 16 -17.12 35.42 43.09
CA THR A 16 -16.06 35.11 44.11
C THR A 16 -15.46 33.68 44.21
N THR A 17 -14.15 33.43 44.18
CA THR A 17 -13.04 33.98 44.99
C THR A 17 -11.67 33.54 44.44
N GLY A 18 -10.71 34.48 44.38
CA GLY A 18 -9.34 34.32 44.91
C GLY A 18 -8.34 33.36 44.23
N GLY A 19 -7.33 33.92 43.57
CA GLY A 19 -6.05 33.23 43.36
C GLY A 19 -5.27 33.69 42.13
N LYS A 20 -4.31 34.60 42.33
CA LYS A 20 -3.27 34.92 41.33
C LYS A 20 -2.45 33.65 41.02
N LYS A 21 -2.31 33.30 39.73
CA LYS A 21 -1.06 32.78 39.14
C LYS A 21 -1.16 32.80 37.60
N GLU A 22 -0.16 33.48 37.03
CA GLU A 22 0.49 33.34 35.72
C GLU A 22 -0.34 32.86 34.51
N GLN A 23 -0.42 33.76 33.53
CA GLN A 23 -0.75 33.49 32.14
C GLN A 23 0.34 32.60 31.51
N GLU A 24 -0.03 31.42 31.06
CA GLU A 24 0.72 30.70 30.04
C GLU A 24 -0.18 30.60 28.80
N VAL A 25 0.24 31.31 27.75
CA VAL A 25 -0.40 31.36 26.44
C VAL A 25 -0.09 30.04 25.73
N ILE A 26 -0.98 29.05 25.85
CA ILE A 26 -0.91 27.86 25.00
C ILE A 26 -1.64 28.17 23.69
N SER A 27 -0.86 28.72 22.75
CA SER A 27 -1.18 28.78 21.33
C SER A 27 -1.57 27.39 20.84
N SER A 28 -2.85 27.19 20.55
CA SER A 28 -3.36 25.99 19.90
C SER A 28 -2.94 26.01 18.43
N SER A 29 -1.75 25.50 18.15
CA SER A 29 -1.29 25.25 16.80
C SER A 29 -2.16 24.13 16.20
N ASN A 30 -3.06 24.50 15.29
CA ASN A 30 -3.66 23.55 14.35
C ASN A 30 -2.52 22.96 13.50
N SER A 31 -2.02 21.79 13.93
CA SER A 31 -1.14 20.95 13.13
C SER A 31 -2.00 20.24 12.10
N THR A 32 -2.11 20.84 10.91
CA THR A 32 -2.48 20.10 9.71
C THR A 32 -1.30 19.19 9.40
N VAL A 33 -1.39 17.95 9.88
CA VAL A 33 -0.46 16.88 9.52
C VAL A 33 -0.65 16.64 8.02
N ALA A 34 0.20 17.26 7.21
CA ALA A 34 0.38 16.87 5.82
C ALA A 34 0.97 15.46 5.85
N ASP A 35 0.15 14.47 5.54
CA ASP A 35 0.57 13.09 5.40
C ASP A 35 1.35 13.01 4.07
N GLU A 36 2.66 12.85 4.18
CA GLU A 36 3.59 12.78 3.05
C GLU A 36 3.34 11.47 2.29
N THR A 37 2.74 11.58 1.11
CA THR A 37 2.74 10.50 0.12
C THR A 37 4.07 10.55 -0.62
N ASP A 38 4.95 9.62 -0.31
CA ASP A 38 6.23 9.49 -0.96
C ASP A 38 6.07 8.70 -2.28
N GLU A 39 6.43 9.32 -3.41
CA GLU A 39 6.43 8.70 -4.73
C GLU A 39 7.88 8.52 -5.23
N VAL A 40 8.20 7.35 -5.77
CA VAL A 40 9.49 7.07 -6.43
C VAL A 40 9.21 6.65 -7.87
N GLU A 41 9.88 7.30 -8.82
CA GLU A 41 9.87 6.97 -10.25
C GLU A 41 11.23 6.35 -10.65
N ASN A 42 11.19 5.24 -11.39
CA ASN A 42 12.35 4.56 -11.97
C ASN A 42 12.52 4.91 -13.46
N GLU A 43 13.62 4.45 -14.06
CA GLU A 43 13.87 4.57 -15.51
C GLU A 43 12.74 3.90 -16.33
N GLU A 44 12.43 4.45 -17.51
CA GLU A 44 11.27 4.07 -18.35
C GLU A 44 11.23 2.59 -18.78
N ASP A 45 12.34 1.86 -18.62
CA ASP A 45 12.49 0.44 -19.02
C ASP A 45 12.33 -0.56 -17.86
N ASP A 46 12.14 -0.11 -16.62
CA ASP A 46 11.97 -1.02 -15.48
C ASP A 46 10.58 -1.66 -15.43
N VAL A 47 10.54 -2.91 -14.94
CA VAL A 47 9.28 -3.63 -14.72
C VAL A 47 8.40 -2.94 -13.68
N ILE A 48 9.00 -2.41 -12.61
CA ILE A 48 8.31 -1.60 -11.60
C ILE A 48 8.70 -0.15 -11.87
N SER A 49 7.81 0.61 -12.49
CA SER A 49 8.09 1.99 -12.91
C SER A 49 7.88 3.00 -11.78
N SER A 50 6.90 2.77 -10.90
CA SER A 50 6.74 3.58 -9.70
C SER A 50 6.02 2.86 -8.58
N ILE A 51 6.22 3.36 -7.36
CA ILE A 51 5.54 2.88 -6.17
C ILE A 51 5.11 4.04 -5.27
N VAL A 52 3.93 3.89 -4.67
CA VAL A 52 3.40 4.81 -3.66
C VAL A 52 2.88 4.00 -2.48
N LEU A 53 3.32 4.39 -1.28
CA LEU A 53 2.93 3.76 -0.03
C LEU A 53 1.78 4.54 0.62
N TYR A 54 0.77 3.81 1.07
CA TYR A 54 -0.39 4.35 1.79
C TYR A 54 -0.52 3.69 3.15
N ASN A 55 -0.96 4.46 4.13
CA ASN A 55 -1.53 3.96 5.38
C ASN A 55 -3.07 3.93 5.24
N TRP A 56 -3.77 3.41 6.25
CA TRP A 56 -5.23 3.34 6.20
C TRP A 56 -5.91 4.71 6.02
N ASN A 57 -5.37 5.76 6.63
CA ASN A 57 -5.94 7.10 6.61
C ASN A 57 -5.76 7.79 5.25
N THR A 58 -4.66 7.51 4.54
CA THR A 58 -4.37 8.04 3.20
C THR A 58 -4.92 7.18 2.07
N LEU A 59 -5.36 5.96 2.36
CA LEU A 59 -5.96 5.09 1.36
C LEU A 59 -7.24 5.71 0.79
N PRO A 60 -7.42 5.78 -0.55
CA PRO A 60 -8.64 6.30 -1.16
C PRO A 60 -9.90 5.58 -0.66
N ASP A 61 -10.98 6.32 -0.42
CA ASP A 61 -12.23 5.78 0.15
C ASP A 61 -12.80 4.61 -0.65
N SER A 62 -12.68 4.67 -1.99
CA SER A 62 -13.13 3.61 -2.90
C SER A 62 -12.37 2.29 -2.66
N LEU A 63 -11.09 2.36 -2.31
CA LEU A 63 -10.26 1.20 -1.97
C LEU A 63 -10.48 0.78 -0.52
N ARG A 64 -10.60 1.72 0.42
CA ARG A 64 -10.92 1.42 1.82
C ARG A 64 -12.22 0.62 1.93
N SER A 65 -13.23 0.97 1.13
CA SER A 65 -14.49 0.21 1.02
C SER A 65 -14.28 -1.21 0.48
N LYS A 66 -13.43 -1.39 -0.54
CA LYS A 66 -13.08 -2.72 -1.07
C LYS A 66 -12.35 -3.56 -0.01
N VAL A 67 -11.30 -3.02 0.59
CA VAL A 67 -10.51 -3.68 1.64
C VAL A 67 -11.39 -4.08 2.84
N SER A 68 -12.35 -3.24 3.21
CA SER A 68 -13.27 -3.51 4.31
C SER A 68 -14.15 -4.74 4.11
N LYS A 69 -14.43 -5.11 2.85
CA LYS A 69 -15.24 -6.28 2.48
C LYS A 69 -14.44 -7.58 2.52
N TYR A 70 -13.11 -7.51 2.43
CA TYR A 70 -12.26 -8.68 2.47
C TYR A 70 -11.92 -9.06 3.91
N ASN A 71 -11.92 -10.36 4.17
CA ASN A 71 -11.60 -10.89 5.48
C ASN A 71 -10.08 -11.13 5.62
N PHE A 72 -9.30 -10.05 5.71
CA PHE A 72 -7.87 -10.11 5.95
C PHE A 72 -7.60 -10.26 7.46
N GLN A 73 -7.74 -11.48 7.98
CA GLN A 73 -7.72 -11.70 9.43
C GLN A 73 -6.48 -12.40 9.97
N HIS A 74 -5.53 -12.82 9.13
CA HIS A 74 -4.51 -13.77 9.55
C HIS A 74 -3.15 -13.53 8.90
N ILE A 75 -2.12 -13.30 9.73
CA ILE A 75 -0.71 -13.40 9.31
C ILE A 75 -0.27 -14.86 9.45
N GLY A 76 0.41 -15.42 8.44
CA GLY A 76 1.04 -16.73 8.57
C GLY A 76 1.71 -17.21 7.29
N SER A 77 2.86 -17.88 7.43
CA SER A 77 3.47 -18.63 6.34
C SER A 77 2.71 -19.97 6.16
N PHE A 78 2.81 -20.57 4.97
CA PHE A 78 2.27 -21.91 4.70
C PHE A 78 2.71 -22.96 5.75
N GLU A 79 3.90 -22.77 6.34
CA GLU A 79 4.52 -23.70 7.29
C GLU A 79 4.04 -23.48 8.74
N SER A 80 3.55 -22.29 9.08
CA SER A 80 3.09 -21.98 10.43
C SER A 80 1.61 -22.34 10.60
N ARG A 81 1.30 -23.30 11.47
CA ARG A 81 -0.08 -23.57 11.94
C ARG A 81 -0.67 -22.40 12.75
N ASN A 82 0.17 -21.47 13.18
CA ASN A 82 -0.22 -20.30 13.95
C ASN A 82 -0.53 -19.16 12.99
N THR A 83 -1.80 -18.79 12.93
CA THR A 83 -2.23 -17.54 12.30
C THR A 83 -2.43 -16.50 13.37
N TYR A 84 -1.88 -15.30 13.18
CA TYR A 84 -2.04 -14.21 14.14
C TYR A 84 -3.03 -13.19 13.58
N PRO A 85 -4.03 -12.77 14.37
CA PRO A 85 -4.88 -11.66 13.97
C PRO A 85 -4.05 -10.39 13.82
N PHE A 86 -4.34 -9.61 12.79
CA PHE A 86 -3.80 -8.26 12.65
C PHE A 86 -4.93 -7.31 12.28
N ASN A 87 -4.76 -6.04 12.64
CA ASN A 87 -5.70 -5.01 12.29
C ASN A 87 -5.31 -4.41 10.93
N ARG A 88 -6.23 -4.47 9.96
CA ARG A 88 -6.03 -3.90 8.62
C ARG A 88 -5.88 -2.37 8.63
N GLU A 89 -6.40 -1.71 9.66
CA GLU A 89 -6.31 -0.25 9.79
C GLU A 89 -4.90 0.20 10.21
N ASP A 90 -4.11 -0.71 10.81
CA ASP A 90 -2.71 -0.46 11.19
C ASP A 90 -1.72 -0.90 10.08
N ALA A 91 -2.23 -1.38 8.95
CA ALA A 91 -1.44 -1.91 7.86
C ALA A 91 -1.14 -0.87 6.76
N TYR A 92 -0.18 -1.22 5.92
CA TYR A 92 0.22 -0.47 4.74
C TYR A 92 -0.37 -1.07 3.47
N TYR A 93 -0.56 -0.21 2.48
CA TYR A 93 -1.09 -0.53 1.16
C TYR A 93 -0.19 0.08 0.09
N ILE A 94 0.02 -0.65 -0.98
CA ILE A 94 0.95 -0.26 -2.02
C ILE A 94 0.17 -0.05 -3.31
N LYS A 95 0.41 1.08 -3.96
CA LYS A 95 0.07 1.29 -5.37
C LYS A 95 1.36 1.16 -6.17
N ALA A 96 1.40 0.25 -7.12
CA ALA A 96 2.53 0.07 -8.01
C ALA A 96 2.11 0.28 -9.46
N ALA A 97 2.95 0.96 -10.24
CA ALA A 97 2.85 1.00 -11.69
C ALA A 97 3.81 -0.06 -12.26
N ILE A 98 3.26 -0.99 -13.03
CA ILE A 98 3.98 -2.15 -13.56
C ILE A 98 3.95 -2.15 -15.08
N ASN A 99 5.11 -2.27 -15.71
CA ASN A 99 5.17 -2.54 -17.15
C ASN A 99 4.79 -4.01 -17.40
N ASN A 100 3.57 -4.21 -17.89
CA ASN A 100 2.95 -5.52 -18.04
C ASN A 100 3.59 -6.35 -19.17
N ILE A 101 4.11 -5.70 -20.21
CA ILE A 101 4.80 -6.36 -21.33
C ILE A 101 6.13 -6.89 -20.82
N ARG A 102 6.92 -6.05 -20.14
CA ARG A 102 8.22 -6.47 -19.58
C ARG A 102 8.05 -7.58 -18.55
N LEU A 103 7.07 -7.47 -17.66
CA LEU A 103 6.81 -8.53 -16.70
C LEU A 103 6.39 -9.83 -17.40
N ALA A 104 5.56 -9.75 -18.45
CA ALA A 104 5.18 -10.92 -19.25
C ALA A 104 6.38 -11.54 -19.99
N GLU A 105 7.29 -10.73 -20.53
CA GLU A 105 8.53 -11.20 -21.17
C GLU A 105 9.43 -11.97 -20.20
N LEU A 106 9.53 -11.51 -18.95
CA LEU A 106 10.26 -12.21 -17.89
C LEU A 106 9.52 -13.45 -17.37
N SER A 107 8.18 -13.45 -17.44
CA SER A 107 7.33 -14.54 -16.96
C SER A 107 7.03 -15.60 -18.03
N LYS A 108 7.52 -15.43 -19.26
CA LYS A 108 7.17 -16.29 -20.39
C LYS A 108 7.70 -17.70 -20.16
N SER A 109 6.91 -18.68 -20.57
CA SER A 109 7.32 -20.07 -20.66
C SER A 109 6.73 -20.71 -21.90
N ASP A 110 7.18 -21.90 -22.26
CA ASP A 110 6.63 -22.63 -23.43
C ASP A 110 5.12 -22.88 -23.30
N ALA A 111 4.61 -22.96 -22.06
CA ALA A 111 3.18 -23.10 -21.78
C ALA A 111 2.40 -21.77 -21.86
N PHE A 112 3.08 -20.63 -21.83
CA PHE A 112 2.46 -19.31 -21.75
C PHE A 112 3.27 -18.25 -22.53
N PRO A 113 2.96 -18.04 -23.82
CA PRO A 113 3.61 -17.03 -24.63
C PRO A 113 3.26 -15.61 -24.16
N VAL A 114 4.14 -14.65 -24.45
CA VAL A 114 4.00 -13.25 -24.00
C VAL A 114 2.66 -12.66 -24.41
N GLU A 115 2.19 -12.93 -25.63
CA GLU A 115 0.91 -12.40 -26.11
C GLU A 115 -0.27 -12.86 -25.24
N ASP A 116 -0.25 -14.11 -24.78
CA ASP A 116 -1.32 -14.63 -23.91
C ASP A 116 -1.24 -13.99 -22.53
N VAL A 117 -0.02 -13.76 -22.00
CA VAL A 117 0.15 -13.17 -20.67
C VAL A 117 -0.17 -11.68 -20.66
N ALA A 118 0.24 -10.96 -21.69
CA ALA A 118 0.03 -9.53 -21.87
C ALA A 118 -1.42 -9.19 -22.25
N ASN A 119 -2.08 -10.02 -23.07
CA ASN A 119 -3.45 -9.76 -23.52
C ASN A 119 -4.52 -10.45 -22.68
N ALA A 120 -4.15 -11.40 -21.82
CA ALA A 120 -5.11 -12.02 -20.89
C ALA A 120 -5.63 -11.02 -19.87
N ASN A 121 -6.71 -11.45 -19.20
CA ASN A 121 -7.17 -10.88 -17.95
C ASN A 121 -5.97 -10.47 -17.06
N PRO A 122 -5.85 -9.21 -16.62
CA PRO A 122 -4.71 -8.74 -15.83
C PRO A 122 -4.41 -9.60 -14.61
N TYR A 123 -5.45 -10.20 -14.00
CA TYR A 123 -5.30 -11.13 -12.87
C TYR A 123 -4.50 -12.41 -13.22
N GLY A 124 -4.33 -12.72 -14.51
CA GLY A 124 -3.50 -13.83 -14.97
C GLY A 124 -2.00 -13.58 -14.78
N LEU A 125 -1.56 -12.33 -14.75
CA LEU A 125 -0.15 -11.95 -14.59
C LEU A 125 0.26 -11.80 -13.13
N TYR A 126 -0.68 -11.53 -12.23
CA TYR A 126 -0.41 -11.26 -10.80
C TYR A 126 -1.04 -12.30 -9.89
N GLY A 127 -0.28 -12.75 -8.90
CA GLY A 127 -0.70 -13.71 -7.90
C GLY A 127 0.03 -15.05 -8.01
N ASN A 128 -0.31 -15.94 -7.09
CA ASN A 128 0.37 -17.20 -6.80
C ASN A 128 0.82 -18.09 -7.93
N TYR A 129 0.10 -18.07 -9.04
CA TYR A 129 0.34 -19.01 -10.13
C TYR A 129 1.41 -18.50 -11.08
N ARG A 130 1.81 -17.22 -10.99
CA ARG A 130 2.86 -16.64 -11.84
C ARG A 130 3.80 -15.73 -11.09
N ASN A 131 3.30 -14.61 -10.57
CA ASN A 131 4.13 -13.57 -10.00
C ASN A 131 3.63 -13.22 -8.60
N GLU A 132 4.48 -13.45 -7.61
CA GLU A 132 4.16 -13.20 -6.21
C GLU A 132 4.86 -11.95 -5.69
N TRP A 133 4.17 -11.21 -4.83
CA TRP A 133 4.73 -10.06 -4.15
C TRP A 133 5.59 -10.51 -2.96
N ALA A 134 6.79 -9.98 -2.86
CA ALA A 134 7.62 -10.08 -1.68
C ALA A 134 7.99 -8.69 -1.17
N PHE A 135 7.79 -8.48 0.13
CA PHE A 135 8.15 -7.24 0.79
C PHE A 135 9.24 -7.49 1.82
N TYR A 136 10.13 -6.53 1.98
CA TYR A 136 11.23 -6.61 2.93
C TYR A 136 11.29 -5.38 3.82
N GLU A 137 11.70 -5.58 5.07
CA GLU A 137 12.05 -4.50 6.01
C GLU A 137 13.42 -3.91 5.67
N MET A 138 13.76 -2.76 6.26
CA MET A 138 15.05 -2.08 6.03
C MET A 138 16.26 -2.94 6.38
N ASN A 139 16.13 -3.85 7.35
CA ASN A 139 17.18 -4.80 7.73
C ASN A 139 17.31 -6.00 6.77
N GLY A 140 16.56 -6.02 5.67
CA GLY A 140 16.53 -7.11 4.69
C GLY A 140 15.66 -8.31 5.07
N SER A 141 14.98 -8.28 6.22
CA SER A 141 14.07 -9.36 6.64
C SER A 141 12.81 -9.38 5.78
N ILE A 142 12.32 -10.57 5.44
CA ILE A 142 11.06 -10.71 4.71
C ILE A 142 9.86 -10.36 5.60
N ILE A 143 8.92 -9.59 5.07
CA ILE A 143 7.62 -9.34 5.68
C ILE A 143 6.71 -10.50 5.31
N TYR A 144 6.18 -11.20 6.31
CA TYR A 144 5.35 -12.38 6.07
C TYR A 144 4.01 -12.02 5.41
N PRO A 145 3.50 -12.84 4.49
CA PRO A 145 2.24 -12.58 3.82
C PRO A 145 1.03 -12.62 4.77
N THR A 146 -0.02 -11.90 4.39
CA THR A 146 -1.29 -11.79 5.10
C THR A 146 -2.38 -12.74 4.56
N ALA A 147 -2.05 -13.56 3.56
CA ALA A 147 -2.90 -14.65 3.09
C ALA A 147 -2.14 -15.98 3.05
N LYS A 148 -2.71 -17.00 3.69
CA LYS A 148 -2.10 -18.33 3.90
C LYS A 148 -1.62 -19.01 2.62
N PHE A 149 -2.39 -18.86 1.54
CA PHE A 149 -2.07 -19.48 0.26
C PHE A 149 -1.55 -18.44 -0.71
N THR A 150 -2.14 -17.24 -0.74
CA THR A 150 -1.99 -16.28 -1.84
C THR A 150 -0.88 -15.24 -1.71
N GLY A 151 -0.05 -15.35 -0.67
CA GLY A 151 0.95 -14.32 -0.40
C GLY A 151 0.29 -13.01 0.04
N PHE A 152 0.71 -11.90 -0.55
CA PHE A 152 0.00 -10.61 -0.39
C PHE A 152 -1.13 -10.50 -1.41
N SER A 153 -2.27 -9.98 -0.97
CA SER A 153 -3.44 -9.89 -1.85
C SER A 153 -3.32 -8.73 -2.83
N THR A 154 -3.65 -9.01 -4.09
CA THR A 154 -3.91 -7.97 -5.08
C THR A 154 -5.36 -7.50 -4.95
N ILE A 155 -5.56 -6.28 -4.47
CA ILE A 155 -6.87 -5.68 -4.17
C ILE A 155 -7.58 -5.26 -5.46
N TYR A 156 -6.83 -4.65 -6.37
CA TYR A 156 -7.35 -4.09 -7.60
C TYR A 156 -6.26 -3.94 -8.66
N ILE A 157 -6.64 -4.11 -9.92
CA ILE A 157 -5.77 -3.90 -11.08
C ILE A 157 -6.54 -3.05 -12.09
N SER A 158 -5.89 -2.02 -12.63
CA SER A 158 -6.35 -1.26 -13.79
C SER A 158 -5.27 -1.27 -14.86
N ARG A 159 -5.63 -1.57 -16.11
CA ARG A 159 -4.70 -1.63 -17.24
C ARG A 159 -4.88 -0.42 -18.14
N HIS A 160 -3.79 0.27 -18.45
CA HIS A 160 -3.73 1.40 -19.37
C HIS A 160 -2.57 1.20 -20.35
N GLY A 161 -2.86 0.52 -21.47
CA GLY A 161 -1.82 0.12 -22.42
C GLY A 161 -0.83 -0.87 -21.79
N GLU A 162 0.45 -0.51 -21.80
CA GLU A 162 1.54 -1.32 -21.27
C GLU A 162 1.73 -1.18 -19.75
N ILE A 163 1.03 -0.23 -19.12
CA ILE A 163 1.15 0.01 -17.68
C ILE A 163 -0.10 -0.50 -16.96
N ASP A 164 0.13 -1.40 -16.01
CA ASP A 164 -0.85 -1.82 -15.03
C ASP A 164 -0.65 -1.03 -13.73
N THR A 165 -1.74 -0.42 -13.23
CA THR A 165 -1.79 0.08 -11.85
C THR A 165 -2.31 -1.02 -10.95
N VAL A 166 -1.48 -1.48 -10.03
CA VAL A 166 -1.77 -2.59 -9.12
C VAL A 166 -1.84 -2.08 -7.68
N TRP A 167 -2.90 -2.45 -6.97
CA TRP A 167 -3.05 -2.21 -5.54
C TRP A 167 -2.82 -3.49 -4.75
N ILE A 168 -1.87 -3.45 -3.82
CA ILE A 168 -1.39 -4.61 -3.07
C ILE A 168 -1.53 -4.34 -1.58
N GLY A 169 -1.95 -5.35 -0.83
CA GLY A 169 -1.98 -5.31 0.62
C GLY A 169 -3.11 -6.17 1.20
N PRO A 170 -3.33 -6.10 2.51
CA PRO A 170 -2.56 -5.31 3.48
C PRO A 170 -1.16 -5.87 3.79
N VAL A 171 -0.23 -4.98 4.14
CA VAL A 171 1.14 -5.29 4.60
C VAL A 171 1.31 -4.80 6.03
N GLN A 172 1.56 -5.71 6.97
CA GLN A 172 1.48 -5.47 8.41
C GLN A 172 2.64 -4.68 9.02
N LYS A 173 3.70 -4.42 8.24
CA LYS A 173 4.84 -3.60 8.63
C LYS A 173 5.17 -2.64 7.50
N ARG A 174 5.80 -1.50 7.79
CA ARG A 174 6.26 -0.57 6.76
C ARG A 174 7.28 -1.29 5.88
N PRO A 175 6.99 -1.53 4.59
CA PRO A 175 7.92 -2.18 3.70
C PRO A 175 8.98 -1.16 3.23
N TYR A 176 10.22 -1.60 3.13
CA TYR A 176 11.35 -0.82 2.59
C TYR A 176 11.71 -1.24 1.16
N LYS A 177 11.34 -2.45 0.75
CA LYS A 177 11.58 -2.94 -0.61
C LYS A 177 10.40 -3.79 -1.07
N LEU A 178 9.96 -3.57 -2.31
CA LEU A 178 9.06 -4.46 -3.04
C LEU A 178 9.88 -5.27 -4.05
N GLU A 179 9.55 -6.54 -4.20
CA GLU A 179 10.12 -7.47 -5.17
C GLU A 179 9.02 -8.33 -5.80
N ILE A 180 9.11 -8.59 -7.11
CA ILE A 180 8.20 -9.50 -7.82
C ILE A 180 8.91 -10.83 -8.05
N LYS A 181 8.45 -11.86 -7.35
CA LYS A 181 8.94 -13.23 -7.48
C LYS A 181 8.31 -13.91 -8.68
N LEU A 182 9.11 -14.11 -9.72
CA LEU A 182 8.73 -14.87 -10.91
C LEU A 182 8.68 -16.36 -10.56
N LYS A 183 7.53 -17.02 -10.77
CA LYS A 183 7.44 -18.47 -10.74
C LYS A 183 7.66 -19.01 -12.15
N GLY A 184 8.92 -19.23 -12.49
CA GLY A 184 9.32 -20.04 -13.64
C GLY A 184 9.14 -21.54 -13.34
N ASP A 185 9.24 -22.36 -14.39
CA ASP A 185 9.39 -23.80 -14.23
C ASP A 185 10.49 -24.10 -13.18
N TYR A 186 10.22 -25.07 -12.30
CA TYR A 186 10.99 -25.44 -11.10
C TYR A 186 12.50 -25.76 -11.32
N SER A 187 13.07 -25.50 -12.49
CA SER A 187 14.35 -26.01 -12.95
C SER A 187 15.45 -24.97 -13.18
N GLN A 188 15.21 -23.66 -13.05
CA GLN A 188 16.28 -22.66 -13.24
C GLN A 188 16.41 -21.67 -12.08
N GLU A 189 17.50 -21.81 -11.32
CA GLU A 189 17.99 -20.87 -10.31
C GLU A 189 18.60 -19.62 -10.98
N THR A 190 17.80 -18.80 -11.65
CA THR A 190 18.19 -17.42 -11.99
C THR A 190 17.29 -16.46 -11.22
N SER A 191 17.69 -16.16 -9.99
CA SER A 191 16.95 -15.34 -9.02
C SER A 191 17.12 -13.84 -9.27
N VAL A 192 16.88 -13.38 -10.51
CA VAL A 192 16.83 -11.93 -10.80
C VAL A 192 15.37 -11.51 -10.77
N TYR A 193 15.00 -10.81 -9.71
CA TYR A 193 13.64 -10.35 -9.48
C TYR A 193 13.57 -8.84 -9.67
N PRO A 194 12.56 -8.32 -10.39
CA PRO A 194 12.25 -6.90 -10.37
C PRO A 194 12.06 -6.43 -8.94
N SER A 195 12.75 -5.36 -8.54
CA SER A 195 12.62 -4.79 -7.20
C SER A 195 12.79 -3.28 -7.19
N ILE A 196 12.15 -2.62 -6.22
CA ILE A 196 12.26 -1.18 -6.00
C ILE A 196 12.30 -0.91 -4.49
N ASN A 197 13.12 0.06 -4.08
CA ASN A 197 13.07 0.57 -2.72
C ASN A 197 11.82 1.42 -2.54
N ILE A 198 11.21 1.30 -1.37
CA ILE A 198 10.04 2.05 -0.98
C ILE A 198 10.55 3.17 -0.07
N PRO A 199 10.19 4.43 -0.36
CA PRO A 199 10.59 5.57 0.45
C PRO A 199 10.08 5.50 1.91
#